data_AF-X6NWM3-F1
#
_entry.id   AF-X6NWM3-F1
#
_cell.length_a   1.000
_cell.length_b   1.000
_cell.length_c   1.000
_cell.angle_alpha   90.00
_cell.angle_beta   90.00
_cell.angle_gamma   90.00
#
_symmetry.space_group_name_H-M   'P 1'
#
loop_
_entity.id
_entity.type
_entity.pdbx_description
1 polymer ?
#
loop_
_entity_poly.entity_id
_entity_poly.type
_entity_poly.pdbx_seq_one_letter_code
_entity_poly.pdbx_strand_id
1 'polypeptide(L)'
;MGNQNKTFFQSLKELPIPLFQSQCVVHKHELLICERACYSYHTIKNEYKFICEYPSDVKLSGHCVVKLVDKDSNKHRNQITLLSFGGSEYTKRHTLIMKYVSVWSNMSSNSNNHNQWVPFTDNHNHPIIIGRNNSDYRGGRAVLVEATIICYLSLIEIIILMCLI
;
A
#
# COMPACT_ATOMS: atom_id res chain seq x y z
N MET A 1 -24.13 -39.48 -10.28
CA MET A 1 -23.47 -38.24 -10.78
C MET A 1 -23.34 -37.29 -9.61
N GLY A 2 -22.12 -37.08 -9.11
CA GLY A 2 -21.85 -36.31 -7.89
C GLY A 2 -21.94 -34.81 -8.15
N ASN A 3 -22.75 -34.12 -7.34
CA ASN A 3 -22.93 -32.68 -7.37
C ASN A 3 -21.68 -32.04 -6.72
N GLN A 4 -20.71 -31.59 -7.50
CA GLN A 4 -19.55 -30.87 -6.98
C GLN A 4 -19.99 -29.46 -6.59
N ASN A 5 -20.07 -29.19 -5.29
CA ASN A 5 -20.21 -27.82 -4.76
C ASN A 5 -18.99 -26.99 -5.18
N LYS A 6 -19.14 -26.23 -6.26
CA LYS A 6 -18.11 -25.31 -6.75
C LYS A 6 -18.13 -24.08 -5.85
N THR A 7 -17.23 -24.03 -4.87
CA THR A 7 -17.03 -22.83 -4.05
C THR A 7 -16.37 -21.76 -4.91
N PHE A 8 -17.03 -20.60 -5.09
CA PHE A 8 -16.49 -19.47 -5.85
C PHE A 8 -15.37 -18.72 -5.11
N PHE A 9 -15.26 -18.99 -3.80
CA PHE A 9 -14.34 -18.36 -2.88
C PHE A 9 -13.38 -19.39 -2.32
N GLN A 10 -12.12 -19.00 -2.19
CA GLN A 10 -11.10 -19.80 -1.53
C GLN A 10 -10.50 -18.95 -0.42
N SER A 11 -10.66 -19.43 0.82
CA SER A 11 -10.04 -18.78 1.97
C SER A 11 -8.52 -18.81 1.82
N LEU A 12 -7.90 -17.65 1.99
CA LEU A 12 -6.45 -17.51 1.97
C LEU A 12 -5.84 -18.01 3.29
N LYS A 13 -4.52 -18.14 3.31
CA LYS A 13 -3.79 -18.36 4.58
C LYS A 13 -4.15 -17.24 5.56
N GLU A 14 -4.40 -17.61 6.81
CA GLU A 14 -4.68 -16.64 7.86
C GLU A 14 -3.57 -15.59 7.94
N LEU A 15 -4.00 -14.35 8.14
CA LEU A 15 -3.09 -13.24 8.27
C LEU A 15 -2.25 -13.41 9.55
N PRO A 16 -0.96 -13.03 9.53
CA PRO A 16 -0.14 -13.07 10.73
C PRO A 16 -0.64 -12.09 11.81
N ILE A 17 -1.46 -11.10 11.44
CA ILE A 17 -2.08 -10.14 12.33
C ILE A 17 -3.53 -9.83 11.93
N PRO A 18 -4.44 -9.54 12.87
CA PRO A 18 -5.74 -8.95 12.56
C PRO A 18 -5.53 -7.61 11.84
N LEU A 19 -6.29 -7.37 10.77
CA LEU A 19 -6.25 -6.10 10.04
C LEU A 19 -7.49 -5.28 10.38
N PHE A 20 -7.28 -4.01 10.72
CA PHE A 20 -8.38 -3.06 10.90
C PHE A 20 -8.15 -1.81 10.05
N GLN A 21 -9.05 -1.55 9.11
CA GLN A 21 -8.95 -0.40 8.19
C GLN A 21 -7.62 -0.33 7.40
N SER A 22 -7.01 -1.49 7.16
CA SER A 22 -5.74 -1.59 6.42
C SER A 22 -5.87 -1.07 4.99
N GLN A 23 -4.77 -0.49 4.50
CA GLN A 23 -4.67 0.00 3.14
C GLN A 23 -3.98 -1.06 2.28
N CYS A 24 -4.52 -1.32 1.09
CA CYS A 24 -4.01 -2.36 0.21
C CYS A 24 -3.63 -1.79 -1.16
N VAL A 25 -2.48 -2.23 -1.69
CA VAL A 25 -1.97 -1.86 -3.00
C VAL A 25 -1.57 -3.12 -3.77
N VAL A 26 -2.06 -3.28 -4.99
CA VAL A 26 -1.70 -4.41 -5.86
C VAL A 26 -0.44 -4.07 -6.68
N HIS A 27 0.50 -5.01 -6.70
CA HIS A 27 1.68 -4.97 -7.56
C HIS A 27 1.98 -6.37 -8.10
N LYS A 28 1.60 -6.62 -9.36
CA LYS A 28 1.73 -7.93 -10.01
C LYS A 28 1.03 -9.03 -9.20
N HIS A 29 1.77 -10.05 -8.77
CA HIS A 29 1.28 -11.17 -7.96
C HIS A 29 1.38 -10.88 -6.45
N GLU A 30 1.56 -9.62 -6.07
CA GLU A 30 1.67 -9.20 -4.68
C GLU A 30 0.53 -8.26 -4.31
N LEU A 31 -0.07 -8.53 -3.17
CA LEU A 31 -0.96 -7.62 -2.46
C LEU A 31 -0.18 -7.04 -1.27
N LEU A 32 0.18 -5.77 -1.37
CA LEU A 32 0.81 -5.04 -0.28
C LEU A 32 -0.27 -4.56 0.66
N ILE A 33 -0.17 -4.90 1.93
CA ILE A 33 -1.13 -4.57 2.98
C ILE A 33 -0.40 -3.75 4.01
N CYS A 34 -0.87 -2.55 4.29
CA CYS A 34 -0.25 -1.62 5.24
C CYS A 34 -1.28 -1.13 6.27
N GLU A 35 -0.95 -1.37 7.52
CA GLU A 35 -1.58 -0.74 8.68
C GLU A 35 -0.44 -0.19 9.55
N ARG A 36 -0.23 -0.69 10.77
CA ARG A 36 0.94 -0.34 11.59
C ARG A 36 2.24 -0.97 11.05
N ALA A 37 2.11 -2.21 10.61
CA ALA A 37 3.10 -2.96 9.87
C ALA A 37 2.63 -3.18 8.44
N CYS A 38 3.57 -3.30 7.51
CA CYS A 38 3.33 -3.60 6.11
C CYS A 38 3.78 -5.02 5.78
N TYR A 39 2.95 -5.73 5.02
CA TYR A 39 3.20 -7.09 4.55
C TYR A 39 2.96 -7.18 3.03
N SER A 40 3.70 -8.06 2.38
CA SER A 40 3.43 -8.48 1.01
C SER A 40 2.85 -9.88 1.04
N TYR A 41 1.62 -10.03 0.56
CA TYR A 41 1.00 -11.32 0.29
C TYR A 41 1.22 -11.70 -1.17
N HIS A 42 1.82 -12.87 -1.42
CA HIS A 42 2.04 -13.34 -2.79
C HIS A 42 0.91 -14.29 -3.21
N THR A 43 0.12 -13.91 -4.20
CA THR A 43 -1.11 -14.62 -4.60
C THR A 43 -0.86 -16.04 -5.11
N ILE A 44 0.22 -16.25 -5.88
CA ILE A 44 0.57 -17.59 -6.38
C ILE A 44 1.17 -18.48 -5.27
N LYS A 45 1.99 -17.92 -4.37
CA LYS A 45 2.67 -18.67 -3.31
C LYS A 45 1.78 -18.90 -2.09
N ASN A 46 0.72 -18.12 -1.94
CA ASN A 46 -0.16 -18.10 -0.78
C ASN A 46 0.58 -17.87 0.55
N GLU A 47 1.54 -16.95 0.54
CA GLU A 47 2.41 -16.65 1.68
C GLU A 47 2.54 -15.15 1.91
N TYR A 48 2.75 -14.79 3.18
CA TYR A 48 3.02 -13.42 3.61
C TYR A 48 4.50 -13.24 3.92
N LYS A 49 5.05 -12.08 3.57
CA LYS A 49 6.35 -11.61 4.03
C LYS A 49 6.22 -10.21 4.62
N PHE A 50 6.90 -10.01 5.75
CA PHE A 50 7.04 -8.69 6.35
C PHE A 50 7.83 -7.76 5.43
N ILE A 51 7.43 -6.49 5.39
CA ILE A 51 8.10 -5.42 4.66
C ILE A 51 8.78 -4.49 5.66
N CYS A 52 8.00 -3.77 6.47
CA CYS A 52 8.47 -2.85 7.50
C CYS A 52 7.33 -2.40 8.41
N GLU A 53 7.64 -1.51 9.36
CA GLU A 53 6.65 -0.77 10.13
C GLU A 53 6.65 0.72 9.77
N TYR A 54 5.56 1.41 10.09
CA TYR A 54 5.56 2.87 10.10
C TYR A 54 6.47 3.42 11.22
N PRO A 55 6.91 4.69 11.15
CA PRO A 55 7.54 5.37 12.29
C PRO A 55 6.61 5.46 13.50
N SER A 56 7.15 5.30 14.71
CA SER A 56 6.36 5.21 15.97
C SER A 56 5.56 6.47 16.30
N ASP A 57 5.99 7.63 15.82
CA ASP A 57 5.35 8.91 16.03
C ASP A 57 4.17 9.19 15.08
N VAL A 58 3.96 8.33 14.07
CA VAL A 58 2.93 8.51 13.05
C VAL A 58 1.61 7.88 13.50
N LYS A 59 0.56 8.72 13.55
CA LYS A 59 -0.82 8.28 13.76
C LYS A 59 -1.49 7.95 12.42
N LEU A 60 -2.03 6.74 12.31
CA LEU A 60 -2.58 6.18 11.07
C LEU A 60 -4.11 6.27 10.97
N SER A 61 -4.77 6.99 11.89
CA SER A 61 -6.21 7.24 11.77
C SER A 61 -6.47 8.12 10.54
N GLY A 62 -7.28 7.61 9.61
CA GLY A 62 -7.61 8.31 8.36
C GLY A 62 -6.44 8.47 7.40
N HIS A 63 -5.55 7.48 7.34
CA HIS A 63 -4.48 7.45 6.35
C HIS A 63 -4.88 6.70 5.08
N CYS A 64 -4.28 7.10 3.97
CA CYS A 64 -4.40 6.48 2.65
C CYS A 64 -3.01 6.08 2.17
N VAL A 65 -2.90 4.91 1.52
CA VAL A 65 -1.67 4.48 0.83
C VAL A 65 -1.97 4.36 -0.65
N VAL A 66 -1.15 5.01 -1.48
CA VAL A 66 -1.33 5.05 -2.93
C VAL A 66 -0.05 4.66 -3.65
N LYS A 67 -0.20 4.05 -4.81
CA LYS A 67 0.90 3.76 -5.73
C LYS A 67 1.12 4.95 -6.66
N LEU A 68 2.36 5.40 -6.76
CA LEU A 68 2.78 6.39 -7.74
C LEU A 68 3.07 5.69 -9.07
N VAL A 69 2.45 6.13 -10.15
CA VAL A 69 2.68 5.61 -11.50
C VAL A 69 3.71 6.49 -12.20
N ASP A 70 4.88 5.94 -12.48
CA ASP A 70 5.90 6.59 -13.31
C ASP A 70 5.83 6.07 -14.76
N LYS A 71 5.90 6.97 -15.74
CA LYS A 71 5.92 6.64 -17.18
C LYS A 71 7.19 5.88 -17.58
N ASP A 72 8.29 6.08 -16.87
CA ASP A 72 9.58 5.42 -17.14
C ASP A 72 9.78 4.10 -16.37
N SER A 73 8.73 3.59 -15.72
CA SER A 73 8.72 2.41 -14.83
C SER A 73 9.16 1.07 -15.46
N ASN A 74 9.52 1.06 -16.75
CA ASN A 74 10.11 -0.11 -17.41
C ASN A 74 11.50 -0.50 -16.89
N LYS A 75 12.21 0.36 -16.15
CA LYS A 75 13.61 0.09 -15.77
C LYS A 75 13.78 -0.96 -14.67
N HIS A 76 12.84 -1.08 -13.73
CA HIS A 76 12.90 -2.07 -12.64
C HIS A 76 11.52 -2.64 -12.33
N ARG A 77 11.16 -3.73 -13.02
CA ARG A 77 9.82 -4.35 -12.93
C ARG A 77 9.38 -4.69 -11.50
N ASN A 78 10.30 -4.86 -10.55
CA ASN A 78 10.00 -5.30 -9.18
C ASN A 78 9.95 -4.16 -8.16
N GLN A 79 10.05 -2.90 -8.63
CA GLN A 79 10.06 -1.72 -7.79
C GLN A 79 8.83 -0.85 -8.06
N ILE A 80 8.26 -0.29 -7.01
CA ILE A 80 7.24 0.75 -7.08
C ILE A 80 7.53 1.82 -6.03
N THR A 81 6.94 2.98 -6.21
CA THR A 81 6.94 4.02 -5.18
C THR A 81 5.54 4.12 -4.59
N LEU A 82 5.45 4.05 -3.27
CA LEU A 82 4.23 4.22 -2.51
C LEU A 82 4.27 5.56 -1.78
N LEU A 83 3.11 6.19 -1.67
CA LEU A 83 2.91 7.41 -0.91
C LEU A 83 1.83 7.14 0.14
N SER A 84 2.16 7.38 1.40
CA SER A 84 1.23 7.29 2.51
C SER A 84 0.99 8.69 3.06
N PHE A 85 -0.26 9.09 3.17
CA PHE A 85 -0.62 10.40 3.72
C PHE A 85 -1.90 10.32 4.52
N GLY A 86 -2.03 11.18 5.51
CA GLY A 86 -3.17 11.16 6.41
C GLY A 86 -3.04 12.16 7.53
N GLY A 87 -3.87 11.96 8.54
CA GLY A 87 -4.05 12.88 9.65
C GLY A 87 -5.33 13.69 9.51
N SER A 88 -5.68 14.40 10.58
CA SER A 88 -6.92 15.16 10.71
C SER A 88 -6.65 16.44 11.50
N GLU A 89 -7.70 17.16 11.92
CA GLU A 89 -7.55 18.27 12.88
C GLU A 89 -7.02 17.79 14.24
N TYR A 90 -7.27 16.52 14.61
CA TYR A 90 -6.91 15.95 15.91
C TYR A 90 -5.63 15.10 15.89
N THR A 91 -5.11 14.79 14.70
CA THR A 91 -3.95 13.91 14.53
C THR A 91 -2.93 14.57 13.62
N LYS A 92 -1.66 14.59 14.06
CA LYS A 92 -0.53 15.14 13.29
C LYS A 92 -0.56 14.59 11.86
N ARG A 93 -0.62 15.50 10.90
CA ARG A 93 -0.54 15.14 9.48
C ARG A 93 0.81 14.54 9.17
N HIS A 94 0.81 13.56 8.27
CA HIS A 94 2.02 12.95 7.78
C HIS A 94 1.91 12.77 6.28
N THR A 95 3.08 12.77 5.64
CA THR A 95 3.23 12.31 4.27
C THR A 95 4.56 11.60 4.21
N LEU A 96 4.50 10.32 3.86
CA LEU A 96 5.60 9.38 3.86
C LEU A 96 5.70 8.77 2.48
N ILE A 97 6.92 8.53 2.04
CA ILE A 97 7.22 7.87 0.78
C ILE A 97 7.97 6.58 1.07
N MET A 98 7.70 5.54 0.28
CA MET A 98 8.43 4.29 0.33
C MET A 98 8.79 3.87 -1.09
N LYS A 99 10.08 3.62 -1.30
CA LYS A 99 10.56 2.89 -2.49
C LYS A 99 10.47 1.41 -2.17
N TYR A 100 9.39 0.78 -2.60
CA TYR A 100 9.16 -0.64 -2.38
C TYR A 100 9.87 -1.47 -3.45
N VAL A 101 10.67 -2.44 -3.02
CA VAL A 101 11.24 -3.51 -3.85
C VAL A 101 10.67 -4.83 -3.37
N SER A 102 10.13 -5.61 -4.29
CA SER A 102 9.54 -6.93 -4.01
C SER A 102 10.42 -7.77 -3.10
N VAL A 103 9.88 -8.12 -1.93
CA VAL A 103 10.51 -9.02 -0.94
C VAL A 103 10.56 -10.48 -1.41
N TRP A 104 10.02 -10.74 -2.61
CA TRP A 104 10.06 -12.02 -3.30
C TRP A 104 11.08 -12.05 -4.43
N SER A 105 11.72 -10.92 -4.74
CA SER A 105 12.77 -10.85 -5.77
C SER A 105 14.14 -11.18 -5.20
N ASN A 106 14.99 -11.83 -6.00
CA ASN A 106 16.38 -12.17 -5.64
C ASN A 106 17.36 -10.99 -5.77
N MET A 107 16.86 -9.78 -5.99
CA MET A 107 17.71 -8.59 -6.12
C MET A 107 18.19 -8.20 -4.72
N SER A 108 19.50 -8.21 -4.48
CA SER A 108 20.06 -7.71 -3.23
C SER A 108 19.73 -6.22 -3.11
N SER A 109 19.02 -5.85 -2.06
CA SER A 109 18.62 -4.47 -1.76
C SER A 109 19.83 -3.66 -1.32
N ASN A 110 20.76 -3.36 -2.23
CA ASN A 110 22.00 -2.62 -1.97
C ASN A 110 21.78 -1.11 -1.75
N SER A 111 20.57 -0.68 -1.36
CA SER A 111 20.27 0.72 -1.10
C SER A 111 19.59 0.85 0.25
N ASN A 112 20.16 1.69 1.11
CA ASN A 112 19.93 1.73 2.55
C ASN A 112 18.51 2.14 2.98
N ASN A 113 17.61 2.50 2.06
CA ASN A 113 16.30 3.07 2.37
C ASN A 113 15.14 2.42 1.58
N HIS A 114 15.33 1.24 0.98
CA HIS A 114 14.22 0.50 0.37
C HIS A 114 13.33 -0.14 1.43
N ASN A 115 12.05 -0.34 1.09
CA ASN A 115 11.08 -1.02 1.95
C ASN A 115 10.96 -0.37 3.33
N GLN A 116 11.16 0.94 3.43
CA GLN A 116 10.97 1.70 4.66
C GLN A 116 10.20 2.97 4.36
N TRP A 117 9.36 3.39 5.31
CA TRP A 117 8.67 4.67 5.25
C TRP A 117 9.62 5.78 5.67
N VAL A 118 9.85 6.74 4.78
CA VAL A 118 10.63 7.95 5.07
C VAL A 118 9.77 9.20 4.86
N PRO A 119 10.03 10.32 5.56
CA PRO A 119 9.34 11.58 5.31
C PRO A 119 9.43 11.96 3.84
N PHE A 120 8.30 12.38 3.25
CA PHE A 120 8.31 12.94 1.91
C PHE A 120 8.73 14.41 2.01
N THR A 121 9.90 14.74 1.46
CA THR A 121 10.51 16.07 1.59
C THR A 121 10.78 16.72 0.23
N ASP A 122 10.90 18.05 0.24
CA ASP A 122 11.44 18.80 -0.88
C ASP A 122 12.97 18.66 -0.99
N ASN A 123 13.57 19.36 -1.95
CA ASN A 123 15.03 19.36 -2.19
C ASN A 123 15.84 19.99 -1.05
N HIS A 124 15.18 20.65 -0.09
CA HIS A 124 15.78 21.25 1.09
C HIS A 124 15.51 20.43 2.36
N ASN A 125 15.00 19.19 2.22
CA ASN A 125 14.60 18.31 3.31
C ASN A 125 13.43 18.84 4.16
N HIS A 126 12.63 19.77 3.64
CA HIS A 126 11.42 20.19 4.32
C HIS A 126 10.27 19.21 4.05
N PRO A 127 9.55 18.75 5.08
CA PRO A 127 8.41 17.86 4.90
C PRO A 127 7.31 18.48 4.02
N ILE A 128 6.91 17.78 2.97
CA ILE A 128 5.78 18.13 2.12
C ILE A 128 4.54 17.47 2.72
N ILE A 129 3.57 18.27 3.16
CA ILE A 129 2.32 17.76 3.73
C ILE A 129 1.21 17.82 2.69
N ILE A 130 0.57 16.67 2.43
CA ILE A 130 -0.57 16.57 1.54
C ILE A 130 -1.88 16.71 2.34
N GLY A 131 -2.68 17.69 1.92
CA GLY A 131 -4.04 17.91 2.39
C GLY A 131 -4.29 19.28 3.01
N ARG A 132 -5.56 19.67 3.11
CA ARG A 132 -5.98 20.94 3.73
C ARG A 132 -6.28 20.73 5.21
N ASN A 133 -6.23 21.81 5.99
CA ASN A 133 -6.74 21.79 7.36
C ASN A 133 -8.20 21.24 7.34
N ASN A 134 -8.49 20.31 8.26
CA ASN A 134 -9.77 19.61 8.41
C ASN A 134 -10.15 18.56 7.35
N SER A 135 -9.26 18.21 6.40
CA SER A 135 -9.49 17.05 5.52
C SER A 135 -9.25 15.73 6.26
N ASP A 136 -10.25 14.86 6.25
CA ASP A 136 -10.19 13.48 6.73
C ASP A 136 -10.13 12.53 5.52
N TYR A 137 -9.08 11.73 5.43
CA TYR A 137 -8.86 10.80 4.32
C TYR A 137 -9.26 9.37 4.66
N ARG A 138 -10.00 9.13 5.75
CA ARG A 138 -10.60 7.81 6.07
C ARG A 138 -11.34 7.25 4.85
N GLY A 139 -10.95 6.06 4.42
CA GLY A 139 -11.59 5.35 3.30
C GLY A 139 -11.29 5.94 1.91
N GLY A 140 -10.49 7.01 1.82
CA GLY A 140 -10.04 7.55 0.55
C GLY A 140 -9.15 6.54 -0.18
N ARG A 141 -9.36 6.37 -1.48
CA ARG A 141 -8.47 5.64 -2.38
C ARG A 141 -8.12 6.56 -3.53
N ALA A 142 -6.82 6.72 -3.80
CA ALA A 142 -6.35 7.57 -4.88
C ALA A 142 -5.31 6.83 -5.71
N VAL A 143 -5.30 7.10 -7.02
CA VAL A 143 -4.20 6.75 -7.90
C VAL A 143 -3.65 8.06 -8.43
N LEU A 144 -2.33 8.26 -8.27
CA LEU A 144 -1.67 9.44 -8.81
C LEU A 144 -1.11 9.09 -10.19
N VAL A 145 -1.73 9.65 -11.22
CA VAL A 145 -1.25 9.62 -12.61
C VAL A 145 -1.08 11.07 -13.03
N GLU A 146 0.15 11.51 -13.30
CA GLU A 146 0.51 12.87 -13.73
C GLU A 146 -0.36 14.01 -13.15
N ALA A 147 0.01 14.53 -11.98
CA ALA A 147 -0.63 15.68 -11.32
C ALA A 147 -2.18 15.62 -11.20
N THR A 148 -2.79 14.49 -11.52
CA THR A 148 -4.23 14.27 -11.57
C THR A 148 -4.54 13.11 -10.63
N ILE A 149 -5.26 13.41 -9.56
CA ILE A 149 -5.80 12.40 -8.66
C ILE A 149 -7.01 11.80 -9.37
N ILE A 150 -6.83 10.62 -9.99
CA ILE A 150 -7.94 9.90 -10.58
C ILE A 150 -8.57 9.03 -9.48
N CYS A 151 -9.72 9.45 -8.97
CA CYS A 151 -10.56 8.66 -8.08
C CYS A 151 -11.45 7.71 -8.89
N TYR A 152 -10.91 6.62 -9.45
CA TYR A 152 -11.77 5.63 -10.13
C TYR A 152 -11.33 4.17 -9.94
N LEU A 153 -12.36 3.33 -9.75
CA LEU A 153 -12.55 1.94 -10.20
C LEU A 153 -11.54 0.84 -9.83
N SER A 154 -10.55 1.05 -8.97
CA SER A 154 -9.85 -0.08 -8.33
C SER A 154 -10.74 -0.85 -7.35
N LEU A 155 -11.90 -0.29 -7.01
CA LEU A 155 -12.95 -0.95 -6.24
C LEU A 155 -13.51 -2.18 -6.96
N ILE A 156 -13.65 -2.24 -8.28
CA ILE A 156 -14.19 -3.47 -8.89
C ILE A 156 -13.19 -4.60 -8.76
N GLU A 157 -11.90 -4.39 -9.03
CA GLU A 157 -10.93 -5.48 -8.91
C GLU A 157 -10.54 -5.81 -7.46
N ILE A 158 -10.48 -4.82 -6.56
CA ILE A 158 -10.16 -5.05 -5.14
C ILE A 158 -11.39 -5.47 -4.34
N ILE A 159 -12.61 -5.00 -4.64
CA ILE A 159 -13.84 -5.59 -4.05
C ILE A 159 -14.09 -6.95 -4.68
N ILE A 160 -13.88 -7.17 -5.97
CA ILE A 160 -13.93 -8.54 -6.50
C ILE A 160 -12.87 -9.39 -5.79
N LEU A 161 -11.65 -8.90 -5.55
CA LEU A 161 -10.63 -9.65 -4.80
C LEU A 161 -11.00 -9.83 -3.31
N MET A 162 -11.53 -8.82 -2.61
CA MET A 162 -11.88 -8.87 -1.17
C MET A 162 -13.26 -9.45 -0.89
N CYS A 163 -14.17 -9.47 -1.86
CA CYS A 163 -15.39 -10.27 -1.83
C CYS A 163 -15.15 -11.67 -2.40
N LEU A 164 -14.02 -11.90 -3.11
CA LEU A 164 -13.53 -13.24 -3.47
C LEU A 164 -12.63 -13.89 -2.41
N ILE A 165 -12.31 -13.17 -1.31
CA ILE A 165 -11.55 -13.64 -0.13
C ILE A 165 -12.50 -13.94 1.01
#